data_AF-A0AA43CN02-F1
#
_entry.id   AF-A0AA43CN02-F1
#
_cell.length_a   1.000
_cell.length_b   1.000
_cell.length_c   1.000
_cell.angle_alpha   90.00
_cell.angle_beta   90.00
_cell.angle_gamma   90.00
#
_symmetry.space_group_name_H-M   'P 1'
#
loop_
_entity.id
_entity.type
_entity.pdbx_description
1 polymer ?
#
loop_
_entity_poly.entity_id
_entity_poly.type
_entity_poly.pdbx_seq_one_letter_code
_entity_poly.pdbx_strand_id
1 'polypeptide(L)'
;MDISSGFYLDLLLNLIGYLAAGALVWTVYPIVAPLLGRRPTASPQPEAQPSRPLPVQQPAVAPQFMRLQQPTPSAETFAVDDDKPIERPSMLRPPQRRDRVDIIRIAREMLKAGADNRRIQQVLPVSEAELALLTMQNQ
;
A
#
# COMPACT_ATOMS: atom_id res chain seq x y z
N MET A 1 -51.24 -1.69 20.76
CA MET A 1 -50.23 -0.85 20.09
C MET A 1 -49.40 -1.79 19.25
N ASP A 2 -49.76 -1.91 17.97
CA ASP A 2 -49.01 -2.73 17.03
C ASP A 2 -47.68 -2.01 16.76
N ILE A 3 -46.59 -2.57 17.28
CA ILE A 3 -45.24 -2.10 16.98
C ILE A 3 -45.06 -2.29 15.48
N SER A 4 -44.94 -1.18 14.76
CA SER A 4 -44.82 -1.21 13.31
C SER A 4 -43.57 -1.99 12.94
N SER A 5 -43.71 -2.93 12.01
CA SER A 5 -42.61 -3.77 11.51
C SER A 5 -41.40 -2.95 11.02
N GLY A 6 -41.62 -1.69 10.61
CA GLY A 6 -40.56 -0.75 10.25
C GLY A 6 -39.61 -0.41 11.41
N PHE A 7 -40.13 -0.22 12.62
CA PHE A 7 -39.29 0.07 13.79
C PHE A 7 -38.36 -1.11 14.12
N TYR A 8 -38.83 -2.34 13.95
CA TYR A 8 -38.04 -3.54 14.18
C TYR A 8 -36.92 -3.71 13.16
N LEU A 9 -37.17 -3.36 11.89
CA LEU A 9 -36.15 -3.36 10.84
C LEU A 9 -35.07 -2.30 11.08
N ASP A 10 -35.45 -1.09 11.47
CA ASP A 10 -34.48 -0.02 11.76
C ASP A 10 -33.62 -0.35 12.99
N LEU A 11 -34.21 -0.97 14.01
CA LEU A 11 -33.50 -1.45 15.19
C LEU A 11 -32.52 -2.56 14.82
N LEU A 12 -32.95 -3.56 14.04
CA LEU A 12 -32.10 -4.65 13.56
C LEU A 12 -30.95 -4.14 12.69
N LEU A 13 -31.23 -3.20 11.80
CA LEU A 13 -30.22 -2.65 10.90
C LEU A 13 -29.13 -1.90 11.68
N ASN A 14 -29.53 -1.10 12.67
CA ASN A 14 -28.58 -0.46 13.58
C ASN A 14 -27.76 -1.49 14.36
N LEU A 15 -28.42 -2.52 14.92
CA LEU A 15 -27.74 -3.55 15.70
C LEU A 15 -26.67 -4.29 14.86
N ILE A 16 -27.03 -4.69 13.64
CA ILE A 16 -26.11 -5.35 12.70
C ILE A 16 -24.96 -4.41 12.33
N GLY A 17 -25.26 -3.12 12.09
CA GLY A 17 -24.25 -2.11 11.79
C GLY A 17 -23.22 -1.97 12.91
N TYR A 18 -23.66 -1.88 14.17
CA TYR A 18 -22.75 -1.82 15.31
C TYR A 18 -21.94 -3.11 15.49
N LEU A 19 -22.55 -4.28 15.26
CA LEU A 19 -21.84 -5.56 15.32
C LEU A 19 -20.74 -5.66 14.25
N ALA A 20 -21.06 -5.25 13.02
CA ALA A 20 -20.12 -5.24 11.91
C ALA A 20 -18.97 -4.26 12.16
N ALA A 21 -19.27 -3.06 12.67
CA ALA A 21 -18.25 -2.08 13.04
C ALA A 21 -17.33 -2.60 14.16
N GLY A 22 -17.89 -3.24 15.20
CA GLY A 22 -17.12 -3.85 16.28
C GLY A 22 -16.22 -4.99 15.80
N ALA A 23 -16.74 -5.88 14.94
CA ALA A 23 -15.96 -6.96 14.33
C ALA A 23 -14.83 -6.43 13.44
N LEU A 24 -15.07 -5.33 12.70
CA LEU A 24 -14.05 -4.69 11.90
C LEU A 24 -12.94 -4.09 12.77
N VAL A 25 -13.29 -3.40 13.86
CA VAL A 25 -12.30 -2.88 14.80
C VAL A 25 -11.49 -4.01 15.42
N TRP A 26 -12.13 -5.11 15.83
CA TRP A 26 -11.45 -6.28 16.39
C TRP A 26 -10.45 -6.91 15.42
N THR A 27 -10.80 -7.00 14.13
CA THR A 27 -9.92 -7.60 13.10
C THR A 27 -8.77 -6.68 12.69
N VAL A 28 -8.98 -5.37 12.69
CA VAL A 28 -7.95 -4.38 12.31
C VAL A 28 -7.02 -4.06 13.49
N TYR A 29 -7.52 -4.11 14.73
CA TYR A 29 -6.76 -3.79 15.94
C TYR A 29 -5.39 -4.50 16.04
N PRO A 30 -5.24 -5.82 15.83
CA PRO A 30 -3.93 -6.48 15.94
C PRO A 30 -2.91 -6.02 14.89
N ILE A 31 -3.35 -5.46 13.76
CA ILE A 31 -2.47 -4.94 12.71
C ILE A 31 -1.91 -3.58 13.11
N VAL A 32 -2.74 -2.73 13.73
CA VAL A 32 -2.38 -1.36 14.09
C VAL A 32 -1.80 -1.22 15.49
N ALA A 33 -2.20 -2.06 16.44
CA ALA A 33 -1.71 -2.08 17.83
C ALA A 33 -0.16 -2.10 17.95
N PRO A 34 0.59 -2.93 17.20
CA PRO A 34 2.05 -2.94 17.30
C PRO A 34 2.71 -1.68 16.72
N LEU A 35 2.02 -0.91 15.87
CA LEU A 35 2.52 0.36 15.34
C LEU A 35 2.38 1.50 16.36
N LEU A 36 1.32 1.48 17.17
CA LEU A 36 1.09 2.48 18.22
C LEU A 36 1.94 2.23 19.48
N GLY A 37 2.39 1.00 19.71
CA GLY A 37 3.17 0.61 20.89
C GLY A 37 4.70 0.79 20.78
N ARG A 38 5.24 1.11 19.59
CA ARG A 38 6.68 1.31 19.40
C ARG A 38 7.12 2.68 19.90
N ARG A 39 7.33 2.79 21.21
CA ARG A 39 8.27 3.80 21.74
C ARG A 39 9.68 3.37 21.33
N PRO A 40 10.48 4.24 20.70
CA PRO A 40 11.89 3.95 20.48
C PRO A 40 12.58 3.92 21.85
N THR A 41 12.70 2.74 22.44
CA THR A 41 13.64 2.50 23.53
C THR A 41 15.02 2.62 22.90
N ALA A 42 15.66 3.77 23.08
CA ALA A 42 17.10 3.88 22.93
C ALA A 42 17.69 2.75 23.78
N SER A 43 18.35 1.80 23.13
CA SER A 43 19.05 0.73 23.83
C SER A 43 20.07 1.40 24.76
N PRO A 44 20.08 1.12 26.07
CA PRO A 44 21.09 1.67 26.95
C PRO A 44 22.45 1.19 26.46
N GLN A 45 23.26 2.14 26.01
CA GLN A 45 24.69 1.97 25.79
C GLN A 45 25.26 1.39 27.08
N PRO A 46 25.90 0.20 27.07
CA PRO A 46 26.51 -0.34 28.27
C PRO A 46 27.50 0.69 28.82
N GLU A 47 27.27 1.11 30.05
CA GLU A 47 28.16 1.99 30.80
C GLU A 47 29.59 1.47 30.71
N ALA A 48 30.50 2.39 30.40
CA ALA A 48 31.92 2.16 30.34
C ALA A 48 32.40 1.52 31.66
N GLN A 49 32.77 0.23 31.59
CA GLN A 49 33.60 -0.39 32.62
C GLN A 49 34.96 0.31 32.61
N PRO A 50 35.48 0.77 33.76
CA PRO A 50 36.81 1.37 33.84
C PRO A 50 37.84 0.27 33.59
N SER A 51 38.38 0.24 32.36
CA SER A 51 39.41 -0.71 31.96
C SER A 51 40.77 -0.22 32.44
N ARG A 52 41.36 -0.99 33.35
CA ARG A 52 42.78 -0.95 33.75
C ARG A 52 43.67 -1.02 32.49
N PRO A 53 44.76 -0.25 32.37
CA PRO A 53 45.50 -0.16 31.11
C PRO A 53 46.46 -1.34 30.99
N LEU A 54 46.60 -1.93 29.80
CA LEU A 54 47.90 -2.32 29.22
C LEU A 54 47.74 -2.65 27.72
N PRO A 55 48.80 -2.43 26.92
CA PRO A 55 48.71 -2.10 25.50
C PRO A 55 49.11 -3.26 24.58
N VAL A 56 48.45 -3.44 23.43
CA VAL A 56 49.11 -3.91 22.20
C VAL A 56 48.34 -3.36 21.00
N GLN A 57 49.07 -2.66 20.12
CA GLN A 57 48.60 -2.21 18.81
C GLN A 57 48.23 -3.43 17.96
N GLN A 58 46.97 -3.52 17.54
CA GLN A 58 46.54 -4.48 16.53
C GLN A 58 46.33 -3.71 15.22
N PRO A 59 46.95 -4.13 14.10
CA PRO A 59 46.83 -3.40 12.84
C PRO A 59 45.37 -3.42 12.36
N ALA A 60 44.88 -2.24 12.01
CA ALA A 60 43.52 -2.01 11.56
C ALA A 60 43.21 -2.86 10.33
N VAL A 61 42.37 -3.89 10.50
CA VAL A 61 41.64 -4.50 9.39
C VAL A 61 40.57 -3.47 9.00
N ALA A 62 40.85 -2.70 7.97
CA ALA A 62 39.87 -1.79 7.39
C ALA A 62 38.60 -2.59 7.02
N PRO A 63 37.39 -2.10 7.35
CA PRO A 63 36.17 -2.72 6.86
C PRO A 63 36.17 -2.62 5.33
N GLN A 64 36.22 -3.77 4.65
CA GLN A 64 36.01 -3.83 3.21
C GLN A 64 34.55 -3.47 2.94
N PHE A 65 34.33 -2.26 2.43
CA PHE A 65 33.03 -1.89 1.89
C PHE A 65 32.71 -2.82 0.71
N MET A 66 31.59 -3.52 0.81
CA MET A 66 31.03 -4.31 -0.28
C MET A 66 30.62 -3.33 -1.38
N ARG A 67 31.50 -3.14 -2.36
CA ARG A 67 31.24 -2.33 -3.54
C ARG A 67 30.16 -3.03 -4.34
N LEU A 68 28.94 -2.51 -4.31
CA LEU A 68 27.89 -2.88 -5.25
C LEU A 68 28.45 -2.68 -6.65
N GLN A 69 28.82 -3.79 -7.29
CA GLN A 69 29.19 -3.81 -8.70
C GLN A 69 28.01 -3.22 -9.47
N GLN A 70 28.20 -2.02 -9.99
CA GLN A 70 27.44 -1.53 -11.14
C GLN A 70 27.67 -2.55 -12.27
N PRO A 71 26.63 -3.24 -12.77
CA PRO A 71 26.80 -4.04 -13.97
C PRO A 71 26.93 -3.07 -15.16
N THR A 72 28.17 -2.86 -15.60
CA THR A 72 28.51 -2.42 -16.95
C THR A 72 27.83 -3.37 -17.95
N PRO A 73 26.99 -2.90 -18.89
CA PRO A 73 26.53 -3.74 -19.98
C PRO A 73 27.63 -3.77 -21.04
N SER A 74 28.63 -4.63 -20.83
CA SER A 74 29.57 -5.00 -21.89
C SER A 74 29.09 -6.30 -22.53
N ALA A 75 28.78 -6.15 -23.82
CA ALA A 75 28.52 -7.12 -24.87
C ALA A 75 28.84 -8.61 -24.62
N GLU A 76 27.87 -9.43 -25.06
CA GLU A 76 28.04 -10.64 -25.89
C GLU A 76 28.94 -11.77 -25.38
N THR A 77 28.36 -12.95 -25.13
CA THR A 77 28.75 -14.23 -25.77
C THR A 77 27.75 -15.34 -25.41
N PHE A 78 27.11 -15.83 -26.46
CA PHE A 78 26.37 -17.08 -26.70
C PHE A 78 26.34 -18.20 -25.64
N ALA A 79 25.12 -18.69 -25.36
CA ALA A 79 24.83 -20.11 -25.24
C ALA A 79 23.39 -20.35 -25.72
N VAL A 80 23.27 -21.01 -26.86
CA VAL A 80 22.03 -21.63 -27.35
C VAL A 80 21.82 -22.86 -26.49
N ASP A 81 20.75 -22.90 -25.70
CA ASP A 81 20.22 -24.15 -25.19
C ASP A 81 18.70 -24.07 -24.98
N ASP A 82 18.09 -25.21 -25.23
CA ASP A 82 16.71 -25.46 -25.60
C ASP A 82 15.65 -25.10 -24.55
N ASP A 83 14.43 -24.96 -25.08
CA ASP A 83 13.14 -25.14 -24.40
C ASP A 83 12.60 -24.06 -23.41
N LYS A 84 11.45 -23.52 -23.85
CA LYS A 84 10.37 -22.78 -23.14
C LYS A 84 10.41 -21.24 -23.23
N PRO A 85 9.53 -20.62 -24.03
CA PRO A 85 9.17 -19.23 -23.81
C PRO A 85 8.30 -19.15 -22.55
N ILE A 86 8.94 -18.95 -21.40
CA ILE A 86 8.25 -18.37 -20.25
C ILE A 86 8.05 -16.90 -20.60
N GLU A 87 6.84 -16.55 -21.06
CA GLU A 87 6.37 -15.17 -21.12
C GLU A 87 6.40 -14.59 -19.70
N ARG A 88 7.54 -14.00 -19.34
CA ARG A 88 7.60 -13.07 -18.23
C ARG A 88 6.95 -11.78 -18.75
N PRO A 89 5.81 -11.32 -18.21
CA PRO A 89 5.34 -9.99 -18.54
C PRO A 89 6.29 -8.98 -17.90
N SER A 90 7.35 -8.66 -18.64
CA SER A 90 8.10 -7.43 -18.47
C SER A 90 7.20 -6.30 -18.94
N MET A 91 6.42 -5.71 -18.03
CA MET A 91 5.75 -4.44 -18.28
C MET A 91 5.93 -3.51 -17.08
N LEU A 92 7.13 -2.94 -16.99
CA LEU A 92 7.25 -1.56 -16.53
C LEU A 92 6.42 -0.69 -17.48
N ARG A 93 5.19 -0.33 -17.09
CA ARG A 93 4.41 0.75 -17.73
C ARG A 93 4.44 2.01 -16.87
N PRO A 94 5.40 2.93 -17.07
CA PRO A 94 5.20 4.33 -16.75
C PRO A 94 4.96 5.08 -18.07
N PRO A 95 3.68 5.32 -18.44
CA PRO A 95 3.17 6.70 -18.44
C PRO A 95 1.69 6.82 -18.04
N GLN A 96 1.13 5.86 -17.28
CA GLN A 96 -0.32 5.82 -17.04
C GLN A 96 -0.85 6.88 -16.06
N ARG A 97 0.01 7.52 -15.26
CA ARG A 97 -0.42 8.48 -14.22
C ARG A 97 -1.00 9.78 -14.79
N ARG A 98 -0.42 10.31 -15.87
CA ARG A 98 -0.87 11.58 -16.45
C ARG A 98 -2.23 11.43 -17.12
N ASP A 99 -2.40 10.34 -17.88
CA ASP A 99 -3.66 9.95 -18.50
C ASP A 99 -4.76 9.69 -17.44
N ARG A 100 -4.39 9.08 -16.30
CA ARG A 100 -5.35 8.84 -15.19
C ARG A 100 -5.94 10.12 -14.60
N VAL A 101 -5.17 11.21 -14.52
CA VAL A 101 -5.67 12.50 -14.00
C VAL A 101 -6.69 13.11 -14.95
N ASP A 102 -6.44 13.03 -16.26
CA ASP A 102 -7.36 13.54 -17.28
C ASP A 102 -8.66 12.71 -17.32
N ILE A 103 -8.55 11.39 -17.23
CA ILE A 103 -9.70 10.48 -17.11
C ILE A 103 -10.56 10.83 -15.88
N ILE A 104 -9.94 11.08 -14.72
CA ILE A 104 -10.66 11.47 -13.49
C ILE A 104 -11.32 12.84 -13.64
N ARG A 105 -10.66 13.79 -14.31
CA ARG A 105 -11.23 15.12 -14.58
C ARG A 105 -12.48 15.01 -15.44
N ILE A 106 -12.42 14.26 -16.54
CA ILE A 106 -13.57 14.04 -17.44
C ILE A 106 -14.70 13.30 -16.70
N ALA A 107 -14.38 12.27 -15.92
CA ALA A 107 -15.38 11.56 -15.11
C ALA A 107 -16.11 12.51 -14.15
N ARG A 108 -15.41 13.46 -13.53
CA ARG A 108 -16.02 14.48 -12.66
C ARG A 108 -16.92 15.44 -13.43
N GLU A 109 -16.52 15.86 -14.62
CA GLU A 109 -17.35 16.70 -15.49
C GLU A 109 -18.63 15.97 -15.92
N MET A 110 -18.53 14.68 -16.24
CA MET A 110 -19.68 13.84 -16.56
C MET A 110 -20.64 13.68 -15.36
N LEU A 111 -20.11 13.45 -14.15
CA LEU A 111 -20.93 13.42 -12.94
C LEU A 111 -21.65 14.75 -12.69
N LYS A 112 -20.97 15.89 -12.88
CA LYS A 112 -21.58 17.22 -12.77
C LYS A 112 -22.66 17.47 -13.83
N ALA A 113 -22.50 16.88 -15.02
CA ALA A 113 -23.51 16.93 -16.08
C ALA A 113 -24.69 15.96 -15.85
N GLY A 114 -24.71 15.21 -14.74
CA GLY A 114 -25.78 14.27 -14.39
C GLY A 114 -25.68 12.92 -15.11
N ALA A 115 -24.50 12.52 -15.59
CA ALA A 115 -24.32 11.20 -16.19
C ALA A 115 -24.30 10.10 -15.12
N ASP A 116 -25.02 9.02 -15.37
CA ASP A 116 -25.02 7.84 -14.50
C ASP A 116 -23.66 7.14 -14.46
N ASN A 117 -23.33 6.57 -13.30
CA ASN A 117 -22.07 5.83 -13.07
C ASN A 117 -21.81 4.73 -14.13
N ARG A 118 -22.86 4.02 -14.58
CA ARG A 118 -22.75 3.01 -15.63
C ARG A 118 -22.35 3.60 -16.98
N ARG A 119 -22.84 4.80 -17.31
CA ARG A 119 -22.51 5.49 -18.56
C ARG A 119 -21.06 5.98 -18.56
N ILE A 120 -20.56 6.40 -17.40
CA ILE A 120 -19.18 6.85 -17.25
C ILE A 120 -18.21 5.67 -17.43
N GLN A 121 -18.52 4.49 -16.87
CA GLN A 121 -17.71 3.27 -17.02
C GLN A 121 -17.64 2.73 -18.45
N GLN A 122 -18.67 2.99 -19.27
CA GLN A 122 -18.68 2.58 -20.69
C GLN A 122 -17.79 3.46 -21.57
N VAL A 123 -17.64 4.73 -21.20
CA VAL A 123 -16.90 5.73 -22.00
C VAL A 123 -15.46 5.87 -21.52
N LEU A 124 -15.22 5.69 -20.22
CA LEU A 124 -13.93 5.90 -19.59
C LEU A 124 -13.47 4.64 -18.86
N PRO A 125 -12.17 4.30 -18.88
CA PRO A 125 -11.61 3.16 -18.16
C PRO A 125 -11.45 3.47 -16.66
N VAL A 126 -12.57 3.68 -15.97
CA VAL A 126 -12.68 4.04 -14.54
C VAL A 126 -13.33 2.90 -13.77
N SER A 127 -12.81 2.59 -12.58
CA SER A 127 -13.40 1.55 -11.74
C SER A 127 -14.56 2.08 -10.88
N GLU A 128 -15.44 1.18 -10.43
CA GLU A 128 -16.55 1.54 -9.53
C GLU A 128 -16.06 2.18 -8.23
N ALA A 129 -14.94 1.70 -7.69
CA ALA A 129 -14.31 2.26 -6.50
C ALA A 129 -13.84 3.72 -6.69
N GLU A 130 -13.33 4.06 -7.87
CA GLU A 130 -12.91 5.43 -8.18
C GLU A 130 -14.10 6.37 -8.32
N LEU A 131 -15.20 5.91 -8.92
CA LEU A 131 -16.43 6.69 -8.99
C LEU A 131 -17.03 6.93 -7.61
N ALA A 132 -17.04 5.92 -6.74
CA ALA A 132 -17.50 6.06 -5.36
C ALA A 132 -16.72 7.14 -4.60
N LEU A 133 -15.39 7.13 -4.73
CA LEU A 133 -14.52 8.17 -4.15
C LEU A 133 -14.83 9.57 -4.71
N LEU A 134 -15.09 9.68 -6.01
CA LEU A 134 -15.45 10.94 -6.64
C LEU A 134 -16.81 11.46 -6.17
N THR A 135 -17.80 10.58 -5.98
CA THR A 135 -19.11 10.98 -5.45
C THR A 135 -19.05 11.42 -3.99
N MET A 136 -18.22 10.77 -3.17
CA MET A 136 -18.01 11.16 -1.77
C MET A 136 -17.31 12.51 -1.62
N GLN A 137 -16.40 12.86 -2.54
CA GLN A 137 -15.70 14.14 -2.52
C GLN A 137 -16.56 15.32 -3.03
N ASN A 138 -17.69 15.05 -3.66
CA ASN A 138 -18.56 16.06 -4.29
C ASN A 138 -19.83 16.37 -3.46
N GLN A 139 -19.97 15.75 -2.29
CA GLN A 139 -20.92 16.13 -1.23
C GLN A 139 -20.26 17.12 -0.28
#